data_AF-A0A7R9MC55-F1
#
_entry.id   AF-A0A7R9MC55-F1
#
_cell.length_a   1.000
_cell.length_b   1.000
_cell.length_c   1.000
_cell.angle_alpha   90.00
_cell.angle_beta   90.00
_cell.angle_gamma   90.00
#
_symmetry.space_group_name_H-M   'P 1'
#
loop_
_entity.id
_entity.type
_entity.pdbx_description
1 polymer ?
#
loop_
_entity_poly.entity_id
_entity_poly.type
_entity_poly.pdbx_seq_one_letter_code
_entity_poly.pdbx_strand_id
1 'polypeptide(L)'
;MDKQGLNKPFAPKLYIYNMFANITGTAVYSQKFDVEQDEFKKFKYCTTDFQTDLGNWLFLYEFVPIIRWFMRNPLIKYAKYKDEMMKYTMDIYASHNSTYNKGVKRDFCDTLIKAKHEAVEQDKLTAPYYTDDNLAASMNDLFMAGVETTHTAFQWMLLFMAYYPEYQQKLRDEIKHVIGNKVPTVDDKPRQICYTGKHTCSVTPILHINGQGSLG
;
A
#
# COMPACT_ATOMS: atom_id res chain seq x y z
N MET A 1 -17.11 -17.33 7.25
CA MET A 1 -18.03 -16.25 6.86
C MET A 1 -19.44 -16.78 6.93
N ASP A 2 -20.27 -16.17 7.76
CA ASP A 2 -21.69 -16.51 7.88
C ASP A 2 -22.44 -16.02 6.63
N LYS A 3 -23.31 -16.85 6.05
CA LYS A 3 -23.95 -16.62 4.73
C LYS A 3 -25.03 -15.53 4.76
N GLN A 4 -25.35 -14.97 5.94
CA GLN A 4 -26.42 -13.99 6.13
C GLN A 4 -26.10 -12.55 5.68
N GLY A 5 -24.85 -12.27 5.26
CA GLY A 5 -24.40 -10.94 4.87
C GLY A 5 -24.33 -10.64 3.36
N LEU A 6 -24.53 -11.62 2.47
CA LEU A 6 -24.17 -11.49 1.05
C LEU A 6 -24.95 -10.43 0.24
N ASN A 7 -26.07 -9.92 0.75
CA ASN A 7 -26.96 -8.98 0.04
C ASN A 7 -27.13 -7.61 0.74
N LYS A 8 -26.31 -7.29 1.74
CA LYS A 8 -26.34 -5.97 2.38
C LYS A 8 -25.26 -5.05 1.78
N PRO A 9 -25.55 -3.77 1.53
CA PRO A 9 -24.51 -2.80 1.17
C PRO A 9 -23.41 -2.81 2.23
N PHE A 10 -22.15 -2.84 1.81
CA PHE A 10 -21.00 -2.74 2.70
C PHE A 10 -19.98 -1.76 2.15
N ALA A 11 -19.26 -1.07 3.03
CA ALA A 11 -18.18 -0.17 2.66
C ALA A 11 -16.85 -0.95 2.61
N PRO A 12 -16.26 -1.19 1.42
CA PRO A 12 -15.10 -2.07 1.31
C PRO A 12 -13.79 -1.38 1.71
N LYS A 13 -13.78 -0.05 1.90
CA LYS A 13 -12.57 0.77 2.11
C LYS A 13 -11.64 0.23 3.19
N LEU A 14 -12.18 -0.11 4.36
CA LEU A 14 -11.39 -0.60 5.50
C LEU A 14 -10.82 -2.00 5.24
N TYR A 15 -11.63 -2.89 4.65
CA TYR A 15 -11.23 -4.27 4.36
C TYR A 15 -10.14 -4.33 3.28
N ILE A 16 -10.26 -3.52 2.23
CA ILE A 16 -9.23 -3.43 1.18
C ILE A 16 -7.93 -2.90 1.79
N TYR A 17 -8.01 -1.88 2.65
CA TYR A 17 -6.82 -1.32 3.28
C TYR A 17 -6.13 -2.37 4.15
N ASN A 18 -6.90 -3.09 4.98
CA ASN A 18 -6.37 -4.17 5.81
C ASN A 18 -5.75 -5.30 4.98
N MET A 19 -6.36 -5.68 3.86
CA MET A 19 -5.81 -6.68 2.95
C MET A 19 -4.42 -6.28 2.44
N PHE A 20 -4.25 -5.05 1.93
CA PHE A 20 -2.95 -4.60 1.44
C PHE A 20 -1.95 -4.33 2.56
N ALA A 21 -2.39 -3.81 3.71
CA ALA A 21 -1.56 -3.72 4.91
C ALA A 21 -1.03 -5.09 5.35
N ASN A 22 -1.84 -6.14 5.26
CA ASN A 22 -1.39 -7.49 5.60
C ASN A 22 -0.44 -8.10 4.57
N ILE A 23 -0.67 -7.87 3.29
CA ILE A 23 0.22 -8.34 2.21
C ILE A 23 1.58 -7.66 2.35
N THR A 24 1.60 -6.33 2.42
CA THR A 24 2.83 -5.56 2.54
C THR A 24 3.50 -5.78 3.89
N GLY A 25 2.73 -5.85 4.98
CA GLY A 25 3.23 -6.13 6.33
C GLY A 25 3.91 -7.49 6.44
N THR A 26 3.35 -8.52 5.80
CA THR A 26 3.99 -9.84 5.77
C THR A 26 5.28 -9.80 4.96
N ALA A 27 5.32 -9.05 3.85
CA ALA A 27 6.51 -8.94 3.02
C ALA A 27 7.64 -8.10 3.66
N VAL A 28 7.27 -7.08 4.44
CA VAL A 28 8.23 -6.11 5.01
C VAL A 28 8.67 -6.49 6.42
N TYR A 29 7.72 -6.87 7.27
CA TYR A 29 7.91 -7.08 8.71
C TYR A 29 7.77 -8.55 9.15
N SER A 30 7.37 -9.45 8.25
CA SER A 30 6.85 -10.78 8.60
C SER A 30 5.68 -10.75 9.58
N GLN A 31 4.86 -9.68 9.56
CA GLN A 31 3.73 -9.50 10.48
C GLN A 31 2.40 -9.24 9.76
N LYS A 32 1.32 -9.65 10.43
CA LYS A 32 -0.06 -9.33 10.04
C LYS A 32 -0.68 -8.40 11.08
N PHE A 33 -1.50 -7.49 10.59
CA PHE A 33 -2.19 -6.47 11.34
C PHE A 33 -3.69 -6.78 11.41
N ASP A 34 -4.21 -6.82 12.63
CA ASP A 34 -5.64 -6.78 12.86
C ASP A 34 -6.16 -5.34 12.74
N VAL A 35 -7.39 -5.17 12.28
CA VAL A 35 -8.04 -3.86 12.15
C VAL A 35 -8.16 -3.15 13.51
N GLU A 36 -8.30 -3.93 14.58
CA GLU A 36 -8.50 -3.39 15.93
C GLU A 36 -7.21 -3.01 16.65
N GLN A 37 -6.06 -3.48 16.16
CA GLN A 37 -4.76 -3.16 16.73
C GLN A 37 -4.45 -1.67 16.59
N ASP A 38 -3.81 -1.12 17.62
CA ASP A 38 -3.45 0.29 17.68
C ASP A 38 -2.41 0.64 16.61
N GLU A 39 -1.49 -0.27 16.31
CA GLU A 39 -0.46 -0.13 15.27
C GLU A 39 -1.12 0.07 13.91
N PHE A 40 -2.14 -0.74 13.59
CA PHE A 40 -2.90 -0.62 12.35
C PHE A 40 -3.60 0.73 12.24
N LYS A 41 -4.25 1.18 13.31
CA LYS A 41 -4.94 2.47 13.36
C LYS A 41 -3.97 3.64 13.16
N LYS A 42 -2.78 3.57 13.78
CA LYS A 42 -1.72 4.59 13.61
C LYS A 42 -1.14 4.58 12.20
N PHE A 43 -0.81 3.42 11.64
CA PHE A 43 -0.36 3.29 10.25
C PHE A 43 -1.39 3.89 9.28
N LYS A 44 -2.66 3.49 9.41
CA LYS A 44 -3.76 4.00 8.57
C LYS A 44 -3.95 5.50 8.70
N TYR A 45 -3.78 6.05 9.90
CA TYR A 45 -3.83 7.49 10.09
C TYR A 45 -2.68 8.19 9.34
N CYS A 46 -1.46 7.69 9.47
CA CYS A 46 -0.29 8.27 8.82
C CYS A 46 -0.28 8.14 7.29
N THR A 47 -0.93 7.12 6.72
CA THR A 47 -1.01 6.92 5.26
C THR A 47 -2.20 7.67 4.65
N THR A 48 -3.43 7.38 5.09
CA THR A 48 -4.64 7.80 4.38
C THR A 48 -5.46 8.84 5.11
N ASP A 49 -5.63 8.70 6.43
CA ASP A 49 -6.59 9.55 7.14
C ASP A 49 -6.03 10.97 7.34
N PHE A 50 -4.72 11.14 7.56
CA PHE A 50 -4.09 12.46 7.65
C PHE A 50 -4.25 13.28 6.37
N GLN A 51 -4.08 12.65 5.20
CA GLN A 51 -4.31 13.31 3.91
C GLN A 51 -5.79 13.65 3.72
N THR A 52 -6.70 12.77 4.18
CA THR A 52 -8.14 13.02 4.09
C THR A 52 -8.59 14.16 5.01
N ASP A 53 -8.10 14.19 6.25
CA ASP A 53 -8.45 15.18 7.28
C ASP A 53 -7.99 16.58 6.89
N LEU A 54 -6.86 16.69 6.19
CA LEU A 54 -6.29 17.98 5.79
C LEU A 54 -6.55 18.35 4.33
N GLY A 55 -6.79 17.38 3.44
CA GLY A 55 -7.06 17.61 2.02
C GLY A 55 -6.11 18.62 1.38
N ASN A 56 -6.68 19.57 0.64
CA ASN A 56 -5.92 20.63 -0.04
C ASN A 56 -5.24 21.63 0.91
N TRP A 57 -5.55 21.62 2.22
CA TRP A 57 -4.88 22.49 3.19
C TRP A 57 -3.40 22.12 3.37
N LEU A 58 -3.02 20.85 3.17
CA LEU A 58 -1.62 20.42 3.15
C LEU A 58 -0.82 21.14 2.06
N PHE A 59 -1.39 21.27 0.86
CA PHE A 59 -0.75 21.99 -0.22
C PHE A 59 -0.56 23.48 0.12
N LEU A 60 -1.55 24.09 0.77
CA LEU A 60 -1.48 25.50 1.17
C LEU A 60 -0.55 25.75 2.38
N TYR A 61 -0.23 24.73 3.19
CA TYR A 61 0.71 24.80 4.32
C TYR A 61 2.05 25.43 3.92
N GLU A 62 2.56 25.06 2.74
CA GLU A 62 3.88 25.47 2.30
C GLU A 62 3.94 26.94 1.88
N PHE A 63 2.83 27.46 1.32
CA PHE A 63 2.79 28.79 0.71
C PHE A 63 2.14 29.86 1.60
N VAL A 64 1.30 29.47 2.56
CA VAL A 64 0.50 30.42 3.34
C VAL A 64 0.80 30.27 4.84
N PRO A 65 1.66 31.12 5.41
CA PRO A 65 2.14 30.99 6.79
C PRO A 65 1.03 30.95 7.86
N ILE A 66 -0.10 31.64 7.65
CA ILE A 66 -1.19 31.68 8.64
C ILE A 66 -1.85 30.31 8.84
N ILE A 67 -1.82 29.44 7.82
CA ILE A 67 -2.47 28.12 7.89
C ILE A 67 -1.68 27.18 8.83
N ARG A 68 -0.39 27.47 9.10
CA ARG A 68 0.41 26.74 10.10
C ARG A 68 -0.21 26.80 11.51
N TRP A 69 -0.88 27.90 11.84
CA TRP A 69 -1.56 28.05 13.13
C TRP A 69 -2.77 27.12 13.22
N PHE A 70 -3.58 27.04 12.16
CA PHE A 70 -4.74 26.16 12.09
C PHE A 70 -4.36 24.67 12.01
N MET A 71 -3.25 24.34 11.35
CA MET A 71 -2.77 22.96 11.20
C MET A 71 -1.94 22.43 12.37
N ARG A 72 -1.71 23.23 13.42
CA ARG A 72 -0.83 22.85 14.54
C ARG A 72 -1.25 21.52 15.19
N ASN A 73 -2.52 21.37 15.55
CA ASN A 73 -3.03 20.17 16.22
C ASN A 73 -2.93 18.89 15.37
N PRO A 74 -3.41 18.86 14.11
CA PRO A 74 -3.28 17.67 13.27
C PRO A 74 -1.82 17.31 12.95
N LEU A 75 -0.94 18.32 12.81
CA LEU A 75 0.50 18.08 12.62
C LEU A 75 1.17 17.49 13.87
N ILE A 76 0.83 17.97 15.06
CA ILE A 76 1.32 17.39 16.32
C ILE A 76 0.85 15.94 16.46
N LYS A 77 -0.42 15.66 16.15
CA LYS A 77 -0.97 14.30 16.16
C LYS A 77 -0.25 13.40 15.17
N TYR A 78 -0.02 13.88 13.95
CA TYR A 78 0.72 13.15 12.91
C TYR A 78 2.17 12.86 13.34
N ALA A 79 2.89 13.86 13.85
CA ALA A 79 4.25 13.69 14.35
C ALA A 79 4.31 12.64 15.46
N LYS A 80 3.40 12.71 16.44
CA LYS A 80 3.30 11.71 17.51
C LYS A 80 3.10 10.29 16.96
N TYR A 81 2.15 10.10 16.04
CA TYR A 81 1.89 8.78 15.48
C TYR A 81 3.06 8.29 14.64
N LYS A 82 3.69 9.16 13.86
CA LYS A 82 4.90 8.84 13.09
C LYS A 82 6.04 8.38 14.01
N ASP A 83 6.27 9.06 15.14
CA ASP A 83 7.29 8.67 16.11
C ASP A 83 6.99 7.31 16.76
N GLU A 84 5.73 7.05 17.12
CA GLU A 84 5.30 5.74 17.64
C GLU A 84 5.47 4.63 16.60
N MET A 85 5.19 4.90 15.31
CA MET A 85 5.41 3.94 14.24
C MET A 85 6.88 3.67 13.96
N MET A 86 7.73 4.70 14.05
CA MET A 86 9.17 4.54 13.91
C MET A 86 9.72 3.66 15.04
N LYS A 87 9.30 3.90 16.28
CA LYS A 87 9.69 3.05 17.43
C LYS A 87 9.28 1.60 17.23
N TYR A 88 8.03 1.36 16.86
CA TYR A 88 7.53 0.02 16.55
C TYR A 88 8.35 -0.67 15.44
N THR A 89 8.70 0.07 14.38
CA THR A 89 9.52 -0.46 13.29
C THR A 89 10.95 -0.77 13.74
N MET A 90 11.53 0.08 14.59
CA MET A 90 12.85 -0.14 15.19
C MET A 90 12.87 -1.37 16.10
N ASP A 91 11.80 -1.62 16.86
CA ASP A 91 11.68 -2.82 17.70
C ASP A 91 11.65 -4.10 16.84
N ILE A 92 10.90 -4.07 15.72
CA ILE A 92 10.88 -5.17 14.75
C ILE A 92 12.26 -5.39 14.13
N TYR A 93 12.93 -4.31 13.72
CA TYR A 93 14.27 -4.37 13.15
C TYR A 93 15.26 -4.96 14.16
N ALA A 94 15.25 -4.51 15.41
CA ALA A 94 16.12 -5.02 16.47
C ALA A 94 15.90 -6.52 16.70
N SER A 95 14.64 -6.97 16.71
CA SER A 95 14.30 -8.40 16.79
C SER A 95 14.85 -9.20 15.61
N HIS A 96 14.67 -8.71 14.38
CA HIS A 96 15.20 -9.36 13.18
C HIS A 96 16.73 -9.40 13.18
N ASN A 97 17.39 -8.31 13.55
CA ASN A 97 18.84 -8.22 13.63
C ASN A 97 19.42 -9.18 14.67
N SER A 98 18.76 -9.36 15.83
CA SER A 98 19.19 -10.30 16.87
C SER A 98 19.10 -11.78 16.45
N THR A 99 18.20 -12.08 15.52
CA THR A 99 17.91 -13.44 15.02
C THR A 99 18.39 -13.64 13.59
N TYR A 100 19.19 -12.69 13.07
CA TYR A 100 19.61 -12.68 11.68
C TYR A 100 20.53 -13.86 11.36
N ASN A 101 20.27 -14.51 10.22
CA ASN A 101 21.08 -15.61 9.72
C ASN A 101 21.37 -15.39 8.23
N LYS A 102 22.65 -15.31 7.86
CA LYS A 102 23.12 -15.07 6.49
C LYS A 102 22.57 -16.09 5.47
N GLY A 103 22.21 -17.30 5.91
CA GLY A 103 21.66 -18.36 5.08
C GLY A 103 20.13 -18.37 4.92
N VAL A 104 19.40 -17.55 5.68
CA VAL A 104 17.92 -17.54 5.67
C VAL A 104 17.44 -16.11 5.46
N LYS A 105 16.70 -15.88 4.36
CA LYS A 105 16.04 -14.60 4.10
C LYS A 105 14.55 -14.74 4.42
N ARG A 106 14.12 -14.18 5.56
CA ARG A 106 12.72 -14.21 5.98
C ARG A 106 11.89 -13.19 5.21
N ASP A 107 12.40 -11.98 5.07
CA ASP A 107 11.65 -10.84 4.53
C ASP A 107 12.56 -9.70 4.00
N PHE A 108 11.94 -8.54 3.77
CA PHE A 108 12.64 -7.32 3.39
C PHE A 108 13.60 -6.82 4.46
N CYS A 109 13.25 -6.92 5.76
CA CYS A 109 14.13 -6.52 6.86
C CYS A 109 15.46 -7.28 6.83
N ASP A 110 15.41 -8.60 6.69
CA ASP A 110 16.62 -9.43 6.54
C ASP A 110 17.44 -9.05 5.29
N THR A 111 16.77 -8.63 4.22
CA THR A 111 17.45 -8.18 3.01
C THR A 111 18.22 -6.89 3.25
N LEU A 112 17.65 -5.95 4.03
CA LEU A 112 18.31 -4.71 4.41
C LEU A 112 19.49 -4.96 5.36
N ILE A 113 19.32 -5.86 6.34
CA ILE A 113 20.40 -6.27 7.25
C ILE A 113 21.55 -6.90 6.45
N LYS A 114 21.23 -7.80 5.52
CA LYS A 114 22.21 -8.38 4.60
C LYS A 114 22.95 -7.30 3.79
N ALA A 115 22.22 -6.35 3.21
CA ALA A 115 22.80 -5.28 2.42
C ALA A 115 23.73 -4.38 3.26
N LYS A 116 23.38 -4.12 4.54
CA LYS A 116 24.25 -3.44 5.50
C LYS A 116 25.55 -4.19 5.74
N HIS A 117 25.47 -5.49 6.02
CA HIS A 117 26.67 -6.31 6.22
C HIS A 117 27.56 -6.32 4.97
N GLU A 118 26.99 -6.51 3.79
CA GLU A 118 27.74 -6.51 2.53
C GLU A 118 28.38 -5.14 2.23
N ALA A 119 27.72 -4.03 2.57
CA ALA A 119 28.29 -2.70 2.40
C ALA A 119 29.51 -2.47 3.28
N VAL A 120 29.47 -2.96 4.52
CA VAL A 120 30.61 -2.87 5.46
C VAL A 120 31.74 -3.84 5.08
N GLU A 121 31.41 -5.11 4.77
CA GLU A 121 32.40 -6.12 4.37
C GLU A 121 33.18 -5.71 3.11
N GLN A 122 32.53 -5.00 2.18
CA GLN A 122 33.11 -4.58 0.90
C GLN A 122 33.64 -3.14 0.90
N ASP A 123 33.68 -2.47 2.06
CA ASP A 123 34.09 -1.06 2.22
C ASP A 123 33.44 -0.12 1.19
N LYS A 124 32.13 -0.29 0.97
CA LYS A 124 31.39 0.55 0.02
C LYS A 124 31.30 1.97 0.57
N LEU A 125 31.44 2.96 -0.30
CA LEU A 125 31.17 4.38 0.01
C LEU A 125 29.77 4.61 0.61
N THR A 126 28.82 3.70 0.35
CA THR A 126 27.47 3.77 0.88
C THR A 126 27.32 3.25 2.31
N ALA A 127 28.31 2.54 2.86
CA ALA A 127 28.24 1.92 4.19
C ALA A 127 27.80 2.88 5.31
N PRO A 128 28.24 4.15 5.36
CA PRO A 128 27.79 5.11 6.37
C PRO A 128 26.28 5.40 6.36
N TYR A 129 25.58 5.18 5.23
CA TYR A 129 24.14 5.42 5.11
C TYR A 129 23.30 4.25 5.62
N TYR A 130 23.89 3.07 5.83
CA TYR A 130 23.20 1.89 6.39
C TYR A 130 23.11 1.96 7.92
N THR A 131 22.59 3.07 8.44
CA THR A 131 22.26 3.20 9.87
C THR A 131 20.96 2.45 10.18
N ASP A 132 20.80 2.01 11.42
CA ASP A 132 19.60 1.29 11.85
C ASP A 132 18.33 2.14 11.63
N ASP A 133 18.42 3.44 11.95
CA ASP A 133 17.34 4.41 11.70
C ASP A 133 16.96 4.49 10.22
N ASN A 134 17.93 4.54 9.31
CA ASN A 134 17.65 4.60 7.87
C ASN A 134 17.04 3.31 7.35
N LEU A 135 17.45 2.16 7.88
CA LEU A 135 16.86 0.88 7.51
C LEU A 135 15.42 0.76 8.00
N ALA A 136 15.14 1.13 9.25
CA ALA A 136 13.77 1.18 9.77
C ALA A 136 12.90 2.20 9.01
N ALA A 137 13.45 3.37 8.67
CA ALA A 137 12.78 4.35 7.83
C ALA A 137 12.45 3.78 6.45
N SER A 138 13.38 3.05 5.82
CA SER A 138 13.17 2.40 4.53
C SER A 138 12.08 1.32 4.58
N MET A 139 12.00 0.57 5.69
CA MET A 139 10.92 -0.40 5.91
C MET A 139 9.55 0.29 6.00
N ASN A 140 9.47 1.37 6.78
CA ASN A 140 8.23 2.15 6.91
C ASN A 140 7.82 2.80 5.58
N ASP A 141 8.77 3.35 4.83
CA ASP A 141 8.52 3.95 3.52
C ASP A 141 7.93 2.94 2.53
N LEU A 142 8.56 1.75 2.41
CA LEU A 142 8.04 0.69 1.55
C LEU A 142 6.65 0.22 1.99
N PHE A 143 6.40 0.12 3.30
CA PHE A 143 5.09 -0.24 3.82
C PHE A 143 4.03 0.81 3.46
N MET A 144 4.27 2.08 3.80
CA MET A 144 3.33 3.18 3.55
C MET A 144 3.03 3.34 2.06
N ALA A 145 4.07 3.45 1.22
CA ALA A 145 3.94 3.62 -0.22
C ALA A 145 3.23 2.41 -0.86
N GLY A 146 3.57 1.19 -0.44
CA GLY A 146 2.96 -0.03 -0.94
C GLY A 146 1.47 -0.11 -0.61
N VAL A 147 1.08 0.21 0.62
CA VAL A 147 -0.33 0.13 1.05
C VAL A 147 -1.17 1.22 0.40
N GLU A 148 -0.74 2.48 0.44
CA GLU A 148 -1.54 3.62 -0.04
C GLU A 148 -1.86 3.51 -1.54
N THR A 149 -0.83 3.23 -2.35
CA THR A 149 -0.97 3.18 -3.81
C THR A 149 -1.83 2.01 -4.26
N THR A 150 -1.59 0.81 -3.72
CA THR A 150 -2.32 -0.40 -4.12
C THR A 150 -3.75 -0.41 -3.60
N HIS A 151 -3.98 0.04 -2.36
CA HIS A 151 -5.32 0.25 -1.81
C HIS A 151 -6.13 1.19 -2.70
N THR A 152 -5.59 2.36 -2.99
CA THR A 152 -6.26 3.38 -3.81
C THR A 152 -6.57 2.85 -5.21
N ALA A 153 -5.59 2.23 -5.88
CA ALA A 153 -5.78 1.66 -7.21
C ALA A 153 -6.89 0.59 -7.22
N PHE A 154 -6.92 -0.28 -6.21
CA PHE A 154 -7.93 -1.33 -6.10
C PHE A 154 -9.32 -0.77 -5.77
N GLN A 155 -9.39 0.28 -4.96
CA GLN A 155 -10.65 0.99 -4.71
C GLN A 155 -11.25 1.57 -5.98
N TRP A 156 -10.44 2.26 -6.79
CA TRP A 156 -10.89 2.78 -8.09
C TRP A 156 -11.28 1.65 -9.04
N MET A 157 -10.51 0.57 -9.09
CA MET A 157 -10.85 -0.59 -9.90
C MET A 157 -12.22 -1.18 -9.54
N LEU A 158 -12.52 -1.36 -8.25
CA LEU A 158 -13.83 -1.83 -7.80
C LEU A 158 -14.94 -0.84 -8.12
N LEU A 159 -14.70 0.46 -7.92
CA LEU A 159 -15.66 1.51 -8.25
C LEU A 159 -16.01 1.50 -9.74
N PHE A 160 -15.00 1.40 -10.61
CA PHE A 160 -15.21 1.32 -12.05
C PHE A 160 -15.94 0.04 -12.47
N MET A 161 -15.63 -1.11 -11.87
CA MET A 161 -16.39 -2.34 -12.14
C MET A 161 -17.85 -2.27 -11.69
N ALA A 162 -18.12 -1.59 -10.56
CA ALA A 162 -19.48 -1.36 -10.09
C ALA A 162 -20.27 -0.39 -10.98
N TYR A 163 -19.61 0.63 -11.52
CA TYR A 163 -20.23 1.63 -12.38
C TYR A 163 -20.40 1.16 -13.84
N TYR A 164 -19.49 0.32 -14.32
CA TYR A 164 -19.48 -0.23 -15.69
C TYR A 164 -19.59 -1.77 -15.70
N PRO A 165 -20.77 -2.33 -15.38
CA PRO A 165 -20.97 -3.77 -15.22
C PRO A 165 -20.64 -4.58 -16.48
N GLU A 166 -20.73 -3.99 -17.66
CA GLU A 166 -20.36 -4.62 -18.93
C GLU A 166 -18.87 -4.97 -19.00
N TYR A 167 -17.99 -4.16 -18.43
CA TYR A 167 -16.56 -4.47 -18.35
C TYR A 167 -16.26 -5.48 -17.26
N GLN A 168 -16.98 -5.40 -16.13
CA GLN A 168 -16.90 -6.43 -15.09
C GLN A 168 -17.30 -7.81 -15.64
N GLN A 169 -18.35 -7.88 -16.47
CA GLN A 169 -18.80 -9.13 -17.08
C GLN A 169 -17.76 -9.68 -18.08
N LYS A 170 -17.25 -8.84 -18.98
CA LYS A 170 -16.18 -9.24 -19.92
C LYS A 170 -14.95 -9.79 -19.21
N LEU A 171 -14.54 -9.14 -18.13
CA LEU A 171 -13.42 -9.60 -17.30
C LEU A 171 -13.69 -10.97 -16.67
N ARG A 172 -14.89 -11.19 -16.14
CA ARG A 172 -15.28 -12.49 -15.57
C ARG A 172 -15.31 -13.59 -16.61
N ASP A 173 -15.84 -13.30 -17.80
CA ASP A 173 -15.90 -14.26 -18.90
C ASP A 173 -14.50 -14.63 -19.39
N GLU A 174 -13.59 -13.66 -19.49
CA GLU A 174 -12.18 -13.91 -19.83
C GLU A 174 -11.47 -14.77 -18.78
N ILE A 175 -11.61 -14.44 -17.49
CA ILE A 175 -11.05 -15.24 -16.40
C ILE A 175 -11.61 -16.67 -16.47
N LYS A 176 -12.92 -16.83 -16.64
CA LYS A 176 -13.55 -18.15 -16.74
C LYS A 176 -13.08 -18.93 -17.98
N HIS A 177 -12.81 -18.25 -19.09
CA HIS A 177 -12.33 -18.87 -20.31
C HIS A 177 -10.87 -19.34 -20.20
N VAL A 178 -9.98 -18.49 -19.66
CA VAL A 178 -8.53 -18.76 -19.61
C VAL A 178 -8.13 -19.61 -18.40
N ILE A 179 -8.72 -19.32 -17.24
CA ILE A 179 -8.37 -19.91 -15.95
C ILE A 179 -9.37 -21.01 -15.57
N GLY A 180 -10.65 -20.85 -15.90
CA GLY A 180 -11.71 -21.76 -15.49
C GLY A 180 -12.19 -21.49 -14.06
N ASN A 181 -12.56 -22.55 -13.34
CA ASN A 181 -13.05 -22.45 -11.96
C ASN A 181 -11.94 -22.57 -10.89
N LYS A 182 -10.66 -22.61 -11.29
CA LYS A 182 -9.54 -22.69 -10.35
C LYS A 182 -9.19 -21.30 -9.81
N VAL A 183 -8.54 -21.26 -8.65
CA VAL A 183 -7.99 -20.02 -8.10
C VAL A 183 -6.83 -19.54 -8.99
N PRO A 184 -6.82 -18.27 -9.45
CA PRO A 184 -5.72 -17.72 -10.23
C PRO A 184 -4.39 -17.77 -9.47
N THR A 185 -3.31 -18.08 -10.19
CA THR A 185 -1.94 -18.07 -9.68
C THR A 185 -1.06 -17.09 -10.47
N VAL A 186 0.12 -16.75 -9.95
CA VAL A 186 1.05 -15.85 -10.67
C VAL A 186 1.48 -16.43 -12.02
N ASP A 187 1.53 -17.77 -12.13
CA ASP A 187 1.86 -18.48 -13.36
C ASP A 187 0.78 -18.38 -14.44
N ASP A 188 -0.42 -17.90 -14.10
CA ASP A 188 -1.48 -17.62 -15.07
C ASP A 188 -1.29 -16.24 -15.75
N LYS A 189 -0.41 -15.37 -15.24
CA LYS A 189 -0.13 -14.03 -15.80
C LYS A 189 0.32 -14.05 -17.28
N PRO A 190 1.20 -14.96 -17.72
CA PRO A 190 1.61 -15.05 -19.12
C PRO A 190 0.50 -15.54 -20.07
N ARG A 191 -0.60 -16.10 -19.55
CA ARG A 191 -1.71 -16.65 -20.36
C ARG A 191 -2.59 -15.58 -21.01
N GLN A 192 -2.09 -14.35 -21.11
CA GLN A 192 -2.69 -13.19 -21.78
C GLN A 192 -4.18 -13.01 -21.45
N ILE A 193 -4.47 -12.72 -20.19
CA ILE A 193 -5.73 -12.06 -19.83
C ILE A 193 -5.65 -10.65 -20.47
N CYS A 194 -6.19 -10.49 -21.67
CA CYS A 194 -6.02 -9.31 -22.51
C CYS A 194 -6.74 -8.09 -21.93
N TYR A 195 -7.87 -8.26 -21.24
CA TYR A 195 -8.53 -7.13 -20.57
C TYR A 195 -7.84 -6.73 -19.26
N THR A 196 -7.24 -7.65 -18.50
CA THR A 196 -6.42 -7.22 -17.34
C THR A 196 -5.08 -6.66 -17.80
N GLY A 197 -4.36 -7.30 -18.72
CA GLY A 197 -3.05 -6.88 -19.19
C GLY A 197 -3.02 -5.55 -19.97
N LYS A 198 -4.07 -5.23 -20.74
CA LYS A 198 -4.17 -3.96 -21.48
C LYS A 198 -4.69 -2.80 -20.63
N HIS A 199 -5.44 -3.06 -19.56
CA HIS A 199 -6.06 -1.99 -18.75
C HIS A 199 -5.44 -1.80 -17.35
N THR A 200 -4.65 -2.75 -16.81
CA THR A 200 -3.90 -2.52 -15.56
C THR A 200 -2.80 -1.46 -15.70
N CYS A 201 -2.32 -1.21 -16.94
CA CYS A 201 -1.33 -0.16 -17.20
C CYS A 201 -1.97 1.20 -17.52
N SER A 202 -3.30 1.29 -17.59
CA SER A 202 -3.98 2.53 -17.95
C SER A 202 -5.30 2.62 -17.20
N VAL A 203 -5.29 3.35 -16.07
CA VAL A 203 -6.51 3.97 -15.51
C VAL A 203 -6.97 5.13 -16.42
N THR A 204 -6.12 5.52 -17.38
CA THR A 204 -6.25 6.66 -18.29
C THR A 204 -7.28 6.57 -19.45
N PRO A 205 -7.75 5.41 -19.97
CA PRO A 205 -8.58 5.44 -21.19
C PRO A 205 -9.98 6.01 -20.97
N ILE A 206 -10.47 6.05 -19.73
CA ILE A 206 -11.85 6.47 -19.43
C ILE A 206 -11.98 8.00 -19.40
N LEU A 207 -10.88 8.74 -19.20
CA LEU A 207 -10.90 10.21 -19.21
C LEU A 207 -10.95 10.83 -20.61
N HIS A 208 -10.70 10.05 -21.67
CA HIS A 208 -10.65 10.56 -23.05
C HIS A 208 -11.95 10.38 -23.86
N ILE A 209 -13.02 9.81 -23.29
CA ILE A 209 -14.23 9.46 -24.05
C ILE A 209 -15.25 10.62 -24.15
N ASN A 210 -15.01 11.77 -23.52
CA ASN A 210 -15.91 12.94 -23.60
C ASN A 210 -15.46 14.05 -24.58
N GLY A 211 -14.57 13.74 -25.52
CA GLY A 211 -13.99 14.74 -26.45
C GLY A 211 -14.49 14.73 -27.90
N GLN A 212 -15.43 13.85 -28.29
CA GLN A 212 -15.94 13.80 -29.67
C GLN A 212 -17.47 13.72 -29.72
N GLY A 213 -18.11 14.83 -29.34
CA GLY A 213 -19.44 15.18 -29.82
C GLY A 213 -19.31 16.12 -31.01
N SER A 214 -19.63 15.62 -32.20
CA SER A 214 -19.65 16.36 -33.47
C SER A 214 -20.58 17.57 -33.41
N LEU A 215 -20.06 18.74 -33.75
CA LEU A 215 -20.86 19.84 -34.29
C LEU A 215 -21.32 19.46 -35.69
N GLY A 216 -22.62 19.26 -35.84
CA GLY A 216 -23.38 19.22 -37.08
C GLY A 216 -24.68 19.96 -36.85
#